data_AF-A0A2N2ZTK5-F1
#
_entry.id   AF-A0A2N2ZTK5-F1
#
_cell.length_a   1.000
_cell.length_b   1.000
_cell.length_c   1.000
_cell.angle_alpha   90.00
_cell.angle_beta   90.00
_cell.angle_gamma   90.00
#
_symmetry.space_group_name_H-M   'P 1'
#
loop_
_entity.id
_entity.type
_entity.pdbx_description
1 polymer ?
#
loop_
_entity_poly.entity_id
_entity_poly.type
_entity_poly.pdbx_seq_one_letter_code
_entity_poly.pdbx_strand_id
1 'polypeptide(L)'
;MVNHQLIQLISSLTKSEKRYFKVNASIVKTNKMLLRMFDVIEKNKDLSESELLKQLKIPSKSNLAVMESRLQALILKHLRGFHSNSSQEIELHHLLVEIEILYTKRLFKNCAKQILKAKKIAISCDNHLILLGILKWESYIEKEQGKYLLQSQNKLKEILNDETQLLTDYTKLIEYKYHTFNLLLLSKNKVVAQLHKEIEFYDKLVNDGFFEIKTNHTFEDKLYLLNFKGMYFMSKGDLSSCLSIYHKLMLEIESSNKKNILQSNEYFLALNNLLLLEVLN
;
A
#
# COMPACT_ATOMS: atom_id res chain seq x y z
N MET A 1 30.02 3.68 12.85
CA MET A 1 29.33 2.40 13.15
C MET A 1 28.89 1.81 11.82
N VAL A 2 28.91 0.48 11.70
CA VAL A 2 28.32 -0.21 10.54
C VAL A 2 26.87 0.24 10.38
N ASN A 3 26.42 0.44 9.14
CA ASN A 3 25.08 0.96 8.88
C ASN A 3 23.99 0.05 9.47
N HIS A 4 23.34 0.53 10.54
CA HIS A 4 22.30 -0.21 11.26
C HIS A 4 21.11 -0.58 10.35
N GLN A 5 20.75 0.28 9.40
CA GLN A 5 19.65 0.02 8.46
C GLN A 5 19.98 -1.15 7.54
N LEU A 6 21.26 -1.31 7.14
CA LEU A 6 21.69 -2.43 6.32
C LEU A 6 21.66 -3.75 7.11
N ILE A 7 22.09 -3.74 8.37
CA ILE A 7 22.01 -4.91 9.26
C ILE A 7 20.56 -5.31 9.49
N GLN A 8 19.69 -4.34 9.76
CA GLN A 8 18.24 -4.57 9.90
C GLN A 8 17.64 -5.17 8.62
N LEU A 9 17.98 -4.62 7.45
CA LEU A 9 17.54 -5.17 6.18
C LEU A 9 18.00 -6.62 6.02
N ILE A 10 19.31 -6.91 6.13
CA ILE A 10 19.84 -8.27 5.94
C ILE A 10 19.22 -9.27 6.94
N SER A 11 18.92 -8.81 8.16
CA SER A 11 18.34 -9.65 9.20
C SER A 11 16.83 -9.91 9.02
N SER A 12 16.11 -9.02 8.33
CA SER A 12 14.68 -9.22 8.03
C SER A 12 14.42 -10.19 6.88
N LEU A 13 15.41 -10.44 6.00
CA LEU A 13 15.25 -11.39 4.89
C LEU A 13 15.03 -12.83 5.39
N THR A 14 14.03 -13.50 4.82
CA THR A 14 13.79 -14.93 4.94
C THR A 14 14.89 -15.75 4.26
N LYS A 15 15.01 -17.04 4.62
CA LYS A 15 15.98 -17.96 3.99
C LYS A 15 15.85 -18.00 2.46
N SER A 16 14.61 -17.98 1.95
CA SER A 16 14.32 -17.99 0.52
C SER A 16 14.77 -16.70 -0.18
N GLU A 17 14.50 -15.54 0.42
CA GLU A 17 14.95 -14.24 -0.12
C GLU A 17 16.47 -14.13 -0.15
N LYS A 18 17.17 -14.58 0.91
CA LYS A 18 18.63 -14.59 0.94
C LYS A 18 19.22 -15.49 -0.13
N ARG A 19 18.66 -16.68 -0.31
CA ARG A 19 19.08 -17.61 -1.38
C ARG A 19 18.89 -16.97 -2.75
N TYR A 20 17.71 -16.39 -2.99
CA TYR A 20 17.40 -15.72 -4.26
C TYR A 20 18.36 -14.56 -4.54
N PHE A 21 18.63 -13.71 -3.54
CA PHE A 21 19.60 -12.63 -3.66
C PHE A 21 20.99 -13.17 -4.03
N LYS A 22 21.52 -14.15 -3.29
CA LYS A 22 22.86 -14.70 -3.52
C LYS A 22 23.01 -15.30 -4.91
N VAL A 23 22.03 -16.10 -5.35
CA VAL A 23 22.04 -16.74 -6.67
C VAL A 23 22.09 -15.67 -7.77
N ASN A 24 21.16 -14.72 -7.74
CA ASN A 24 21.07 -13.72 -8.81
C ASN A 24 22.22 -12.70 -8.79
N ALA A 25 22.68 -12.29 -7.61
CA ALA A 25 23.81 -11.37 -7.50
C ALA A 25 25.13 -12.02 -7.96
N SER A 26 25.27 -13.35 -7.84
CA SER A 26 26.47 -14.10 -8.23
C SER A 26 26.72 -14.18 -9.73
N ILE A 27 25.68 -13.99 -10.55
CA ILE A 27 25.77 -14.00 -12.01
C ILE A 27 26.72 -12.89 -12.51
N VAL A 28 26.69 -11.73 -11.85
CA VAL A 28 27.52 -10.58 -12.22
C VAL A 28 28.82 -10.62 -11.43
N LYS A 29 29.94 -10.92 -12.11
CA LYS A 29 31.27 -11.07 -11.48
C LYS A 29 31.70 -9.87 -10.62
N THR A 30 31.29 -8.65 -10.99
CA THR A 30 31.62 -7.43 -10.24
C THR A 30 30.96 -7.34 -8.87
N ASN A 31 29.94 -8.15 -8.59
CA ASN A 31 29.26 -8.19 -7.29
C ASN A 31 29.96 -9.07 -6.25
N LYS A 32 31.06 -9.77 -6.59
CA LYS A 32 31.76 -10.70 -5.67
C LYS A 32 32.09 -10.05 -4.32
N MET A 33 32.49 -8.78 -4.33
CA MET A 33 32.81 -8.02 -3.13
C MET A 33 31.57 -7.74 -2.26
N LEU A 34 30.45 -7.39 -2.90
CA LEU A 34 29.17 -7.14 -2.22
C LEU A 34 28.58 -8.42 -1.62
N LEU A 35 28.72 -9.56 -2.30
CA LEU A 35 28.34 -10.88 -1.77
C LEU A 35 29.15 -11.25 -0.53
N ARG A 36 30.47 -11.05 -0.58
CA ARG A 36 31.33 -11.32 0.59
C ARG A 36 30.95 -10.43 1.78
N MET A 37 30.66 -9.17 1.52
CA MET A 37 30.17 -8.24 2.55
C MET A 37 28.83 -8.68 3.12
N PHE A 38 27.88 -9.11 2.29
CA PHE A 38 26.61 -9.68 2.73
C PHE A 38 26.83 -10.87 3.67
N ASP A 39 27.69 -11.82 3.30
CA ASP A 39 27.98 -13.01 4.13
C ASP A 39 28.62 -12.65 5.47
N VAL A 40 29.50 -11.64 5.50
CA VAL A 40 30.14 -11.18 6.73
C VAL A 40 29.12 -10.53 7.67
N ILE A 41 28.26 -9.65 7.15
CA ILE A 41 27.23 -8.96 7.94
C ILE A 41 26.15 -9.94 8.41
N GLU A 42 25.76 -10.90 7.56
CA GLU A 42 24.77 -11.93 7.91
C GLU A 42 25.24 -12.76 9.12
N LYS A 43 26.54 -13.10 9.17
CA LYS A 43 27.12 -13.91 10.25
C LYS A 43 27.42 -13.12 11.51
N ASN A 44 27.77 -11.83 11.39
CA ASN A 44 28.24 -11.02 12.50
C ASN A 44 27.44 -9.71 12.58
N LYS A 45 26.33 -9.74 13.32
CA LYS A 45 25.41 -8.58 13.42
C LYS A 45 25.96 -7.43 14.27
N ASP A 46 26.83 -7.73 15.23
CA ASP A 46 27.42 -6.75 16.14
C ASP A 46 28.84 -6.32 15.74
N LEU A 47 29.23 -6.57 14.49
CA LEU A 47 30.59 -6.33 14.01
C LEU A 47 30.93 -4.83 14.03
N SER A 48 32.11 -4.48 14.54
CA SER A 48 32.57 -3.10 14.50
C SER A 48 32.99 -2.67 13.09
N GLU A 49 32.91 -1.36 12.81
CA GLU A 49 33.28 -0.82 11.49
C GLU A 49 34.75 -1.09 11.15
N SER A 50 35.63 -1.04 12.14
CA SER A 50 37.07 -1.32 11.99
C SER A 50 37.34 -2.79 11.67
N GLU A 51 36.58 -3.72 12.27
CA GLU A 51 36.62 -5.15 11.93
C GLU A 51 36.16 -5.40 10.50
N LEU A 52 35.07 -4.75 10.07
CA LEU A 52 34.53 -4.89 8.72
C LEU A 52 35.53 -4.42 7.67
N LEU A 53 36.16 -3.25 7.89
CA LEU A 53 37.23 -2.73 7.02
C LEU A 53 38.40 -3.71 6.90
N LYS A 54 38.85 -4.28 8.02
CA LYS A 54 39.97 -5.23 8.05
C LYS A 54 39.62 -6.54 7.34
N GLN A 55 38.48 -7.15 7.65
CA GLN A 55 38.06 -8.44 7.07
C GLN A 55 37.83 -8.34 5.56
N LEU A 56 37.26 -7.23 5.10
CA LEU A 56 36.96 -7.00 3.70
C LEU A 56 38.10 -6.29 2.95
N LYS A 57 39.18 -5.90 3.62
CA LYS A 57 40.32 -5.15 3.04
C LYS A 57 39.85 -3.88 2.30
N ILE A 58 38.90 -3.17 2.90
CA ILE A 58 38.37 -1.92 2.35
C ILE A 58 39.29 -0.78 2.82
N PRO A 59 39.80 0.09 1.93
CA PRO A 59 40.89 1.00 2.25
C PRO A 59 40.48 2.20 3.11
N SER A 60 39.19 2.54 3.14
CA SER A 60 38.69 3.70 3.89
C SER A 60 37.24 3.51 4.33
N LYS A 61 36.86 4.25 5.36
CA LYS A 61 35.47 4.36 5.83
C LYS A 61 34.52 4.88 4.75
N SER A 62 34.98 5.83 3.93
CA SER A 62 34.20 6.37 2.81
C SER A 62 33.85 5.28 1.78
N ASN A 63 34.81 4.43 1.45
CA ASN A 63 34.59 3.32 0.52
C ASN A 63 33.66 2.26 1.13
N LEU A 64 33.74 2.04 2.44
CA LEU A 64 32.79 1.18 3.13
C LEU A 64 31.37 1.71 3.02
N ALA A 65 31.12 2.99 3.32
CA ALA A 65 29.79 3.59 3.22
C ALA A 65 29.21 3.50 1.79
N VAL A 66 30.04 3.74 0.76
CA VAL A 66 29.63 3.55 -0.65
C VAL A 66 29.27 2.09 -0.92
N MET A 67 30.05 1.14 -0.42
CA MET A 67 29.76 -0.28 -0.56
C MET A 67 28.50 -0.71 0.18
N GLU A 68 28.25 -0.21 1.40
CA GLU A 68 27.04 -0.44 2.16
C GLU A 68 25.80 0.02 1.37
N SER A 69 25.84 1.25 0.84
CA SER A 69 24.78 1.81 0.00
C SER A 69 24.54 0.97 -1.27
N ARG A 70 25.63 0.57 -1.95
CA ARG A 70 25.54 -0.31 -3.13
C ARG A 70 24.97 -1.68 -2.79
N LEU A 71 25.35 -2.26 -1.66
CA LEU A 71 24.81 -3.55 -1.20
C LEU A 71 23.33 -3.42 -0.88
N GLN A 72 22.92 -2.39 -0.14
CA GLN A 72 21.51 -2.12 0.16
C GLN A 72 20.68 -1.98 -1.12
N ALA A 73 21.15 -1.16 -2.08
CA ALA A 73 20.48 -0.99 -3.36
C ALA A 73 20.39 -2.31 -4.15
N LEU A 74 21.44 -3.14 -4.12
CA LEU A 74 21.46 -4.43 -4.79
C LEU A 74 20.51 -5.44 -4.14
N ILE A 75 20.42 -5.48 -2.80
CA ILE A 75 19.46 -6.32 -2.07
C ILE A 75 18.04 -5.93 -2.46
N LEU A 76 17.70 -4.64 -2.35
CA LEU A 76 16.36 -4.14 -2.71
C LEU A 76 16.02 -4.41 -4.17
N LYS A 77 16.99 -4.28 -5.09
CA LYS A 77 16.78 -4.63 -6.51
C LYS A 77 16.35 -6.08 -6.69
N HIS A 78 17.01 -7.03 -6.01
CA HIS A 78 16.65 -8.44 -6.13
C HIS A 78 15.36 -8.78 -5.40
N LEU A 79 15.10 -8.16 -4.24
CA LEU A 79 13.83 -8.33 -3.53
C LEU A 79 12.64 -7.88 -4.39
N ARG A 80 12.75 -6.78 -5.15
CA ARG A 80 11.71 -6.40 -6.11
C ARG A 80 11.43 -7.50 -7.15
N GLY A 81 12.47 -8.16 -7.64
CA GLY A 81 12.31 -9.30 -8.56
C GLY A 81 11.72 -10.54 -7.88
N PHE A 82 12.11 -10.83 -6.65
CA PHE A 82 11.58 -11.96 -5.87
C PHE A 82 10.08 -11.79 -5.58
N HIS A 83 9.67 -10.56 -5.29
CA HIS A 83 8.30 -10.20 -4.92
C HIS A 83 7.46 -9.71 -6.09
N SER A 84 7.92 -9.83 -7.34
CA SER A 84 7.22 -9.23 -8.50
C SER A 84 5.77 -9.70 -8.67
N ASN A 85 5.46 -10.89 -8.14
CA ASN A 85 4.12 -11.50 -8.20
C ASN A 85 3.56 -11.79 -6.80
N SER A 86 4.09 -11.15 -5.74
CA SER A 86 3.67 -11.45 -4.37
C SER A 86 2.33 -10.81 -4.00
N SER A 87 1.91 -9.76 -4.71
CA SER A 87 0.58 -9.16 -4.58
C SER A 87 0.06 -8.59 -5.90
N GLN A 88 -1.26 -8.48 -6.03
CA GLN A 88 -1.91 -7.83 -7.17
C GLN A 88 -1.51 -6.36 -7.31
N GLU A 89 -1.25 -5.68 -6.19
CA GLU A 89 -0.77 -4.30 -6.18
C GLU A 89 0.64 -4.17 -6.78
N ILE A 90 1.55 -5.08 -6.43
CA ILE A 90 2.89 -5.12 -7.03
C ILE A 90 2.80 -5.45 -8.53
N GLU A 91 1.93 -6.40 -8.92
CA GLU A 91 1.69 -6.70 -10.34
C GLU A 91 1.19 -5.46 -11.10
N LEU A 92 0.24 -4.71 -10.52
CA LEU A 92 -0.29 -3.49 -11.11
C LEU A 92 0.79 -2.41 -11.28
N HIS A 93 1.64 -2.19 -10.28
CA HIS A 93 2.77 -1.26 -10.41
C HIS A 93 3.75 -1.69 -11.50
N HIS A 94 4.03 -2.99 -11.64
CA HIS A 94 4.84 -3.51 -12.73
C HIS A 94 4.21 -3.24 -14.10
N LEU A 95 2.90 -3.46 -14.24
CA LEU A 95 2.18 -3.17 -15.48
C LEU A 95 2.25 -1.67 -15.84
N LEU A 96 2.13 -0.76 -14.88
CA LEU A 96 2.29 0.68 -15.12
C LEU A 96 3.69 1.03 -15.63
N VAL A 97 4.73 0.42 -15.07
CA VAL A 97 6.11 0.59 -15.54
C VAL A 97 6.28 0.04 -16.97
N GLU A 98 5.72 -1.13 -17.26
CA GLU A 98 5.74 -1.70 -18.62
C GLU A 98 5.02 -0.80 -19.63
N ILE A 99 3.85 -0.26 -19.26
CA ILE A 99 3.07 0.70 -20.06
C ILE A 99 3.92 1.92 -20.41
N GLU A 100 4.59 2.52 -19.42
CA GLU A 100 5.48 3.67 -19.62
C GLU A 100 6.65 3.35 -20.57
N ILE A 101 7.31 2.20 -20.39
CA ILE A 101 8.42 1.75 -21.26
C ILE A 101 7.93 1.53 -22.69
N LEU A 102 6.75 0.91 -22.87
CA LEU A 102 6.18 0.68 -24.20
C LEU A 102 5.76 1.98 -24.87
N TYR A 103 5.17 2.90 -24.12
CA TYR A 103 4.78 4.22 -24.60
C TYR A 103 5.99 5.03 -25.07
N THR A 104 7.06 5.12 -24.25
CA THR A 104 8.30 5.83 -24.61
C THR A 104 8.97 5.26 -25.86
N LYS A 105 8.85 3.95 -26.07
CA LYS A 105 9.31 3.26 -27.30
C LYS A 105 8.35 3.40 -28.49
N ARG A 106 7.25 4.16 -28.36
CA ARG A 106 6.18 4.31 -29.37
C ARG A 106 5.50 2.98 -29.76
N LEU A 107 5.56 1.97 -28.91
CA LEU A 107 4.93 0.66 -29.12
C LEU A 107 3.47 0.67 -28.63
N PHE A 108 2.68 1.61 -29.14
CA PHE A 108 1.36 1.95 -28.62
C PHE A 108 0.34 0.79 -28.66
N LYS A 109 0.39 -0.09 -29.67
CA LYS A 109 -0.47 -1.29 -29.72
C LYS A 109 -0.21 -2.24 -28.56
N ASN A 110 1.05 -2.37 -28.13
CA ASN A 110 1.42 -3.21 -26.98
C ASN A 110 1.04 -2.51 -25.68
N CYS A 111 1.20 -1.18 -25.62
CA CYS A 111 0.75 -0.36 -24.50
C CYS A 111 -0.76 -0.54 -24.26
N ALA A 112 -1.60 -0.43 -25.30
CA ALA A 112 -3.05 -0.63 -25.19
C ALA A 112 -3.43 -2.01 -24.63
N LYS A 113 -2.70 -3.08 -25.02
CA LYS A 113 -2.91 -4.42 -24.45
C LYS A 113 -2.59 -4.48 -22.95
N GLN A 114 -1.50 -3.85 -22.52
CA GLN A 114 -1.11 -3.81 -21.11
C GLN A 114 -2.07 -2.98 -20.27
N ILE A 115 -2.55 -1.84 -20.81
CA ILE A 115 -3.59 -1.04 -20.17
C ILE A 115 -4.86 -1.87 -19.93
N LEU A 116 -5.35 -2.60 -20.93
CA LEU A 116 -6.54 -3.46 -20.77
C LEU A 116 -6.34 -4.53 -19.69
N LYS A 117 -5.15 -5.11 -19.60
CA LYS A 117 -4.81 -6.07 -18.53
C LYS A 117 -4.82 -5.39 -17.16
N ALA A 118 -4.11 -4.26 -17.03
CA ALA A 118 -4.01 -3.51 -15.79
C ALA A 118 -5.39 -3.02 -15.30
N LYS A 119 -6.24 -2.53 -16.21
CA LYS A 119 -7.59 -2.03 -15.88
C LYS A 119 -8.47 -3.12 -15.26
N LYS A 120 -8.45 -4.33 -15.82
CA LYS A 120 -9.19 -5.48 -15.28
C LYS A 120 -8.75 -5.83 -13.86
N ILE A 121 -7.43 -5.86 -13.62
CA ILE A 121 -6.89 -6.16 -12.29
C ILE A 121 -7.23 -5.03 -11.32
N ALA A 122 -7.04 -3.76 -11.71
CA ALA A 122 -7.30 -2.59 -10.86
C ALA A 122 -8.76 -2.50 -10.42
N ILE A 123 -9.70 -2.76 -11.34
CA ILE A 123 -11.14 -2.82 -11.03
C ILE A 123 -11.43 -3.95 -10.02
N SER A 124 -10.85 -5.14 -10.21
CA SER A 124 -11.06 -6.25 -9.26
C SER A 124 -10.46 -5.99 -7.87
N CYS A 125 -9.50 -5.07 -7.78
CA CYS A 125 -8.82 -4.70 -6.53
C CYS A 125 -9.38 -3.43 -5.89
N ASP A 126 -10.39 -2.77 -6.46
CA ASP A 126 -10.89 -1.44 -6.04
C ASP A 126 -9.76 -0.40 -5.82
N ASN A 127 -8.66 -0.47 -6.58
CA ASN A 127 -7.53 0.46 -6.39
C ASN A 127 -7.70 1.72 -7.25
N HIS A 128 -8.36 2.72 -6.66
CA HIS A 128 -8.67 4.00 -7.28
C HIS A 128 -7.42 4.73 -7.83
N LEU A 129 -6.32 4.76 -7.06
CA LEU A 129 -5.11 5.49 -7.45
C LEU A 129 -4.42 4.87 -8.68
N ILE A 130 -4.34 3.54 -8.71
CA ILE A 130 -3.78 2.84 -9.88
C ILE A 130 -4.70 3.00 -11.08
N LEU A 131 -6.03 2.94 -10.88
CA LEU A 131 -7.00 3.14 -11.95
C LEU A 131 -6.88 4.55 -12.57
N LEU A 132 -6.69 5.60 -11.76
CA LEU A 132 -6.36 6.95 -12.27
C LEU A 132 -5.08 6.94 -13.13
N GLY A 133 -4.04 6.26 -12.66
CA GLY A 133 -2.80 6.09 -13.44
C GLY A 133 -3.02 5.39 -14.78
N ILE A 134 -3.93 4.41 -14.83
CA ILE A 134 -4.29 3.69 -16.06
C ILE A 134 -5.09 4.60 -17.01
N LEU A 135 -6.09 5.33 -16.50
CA LEU A 135 -6.90 6.27 -17.30
C LEU A 135 -6.03 7.36 -17.95
N LYS A 136 -5.02 7.87 -17.21
CA LYS A 136 -4.00 8.78 -17.75
C LYS A 136 -3.28 8.17 -18.97
N TRP A 137 -2.90 6.90 -18.90
CA TRP A 137 -2.26 6.22 -20.03
C TRP A 137 -3.23 5.94 -21.18
N GLU A 138 -4.50 5.66 -20.89
CA GLU A 138 -5.55 5.54 -21.91
C GLU A 138 -5.71 6.84 -22.70
N SER A 139 -5.77 7.99 -22.03
CA SER A 139 -5.88 9.29 -22.69
C SER A 139 -4.66 9.62 -23.54
N TYR A 140 -3.45 9.28 -23.07
CA TYR A 140 -2.22 9.45 -23.86
C TYR A 140 -2.20 8.56 -25.10
N ILE A 141 -2.66 7.31 -25.01
CA ILE A 141 -2.76 6.43 -26.18
C ILE A 141 -3.80 6.94 -27.16
N GLU A 142 -4.97 7.41 -26.69
CA GLU A 142 -6.00 7.96 -27.57
C GLU A 142 -5.50 9.20 -28.31
N LYS A 143 -4.75 10.07 -27.63
CA LYS A 143 -4.11 11.25 -28.24
C LYS A 143 -3.11 10.87 -29.36
N GLU A 144 -2.34 9.79 -29.21
CA GLU A 144 -1.32 9.39 -30.19
C GLU A 144 -1.86 8.46 -31.31
N GLN A 145 -2.88 7.65 -31.04
CA GLN A 145 -3.41 6.64 -31.98
C GLN A 145 -4.81 6.94 -32.53
N GLY A 146 -5.46 8.01 -32.06
CA GLY A 146 -6.79 8.41 -32.50
C GLY A 146 -6.84 8.62 -34.02
N LYS A 147 -7.71 7.87 -34.71
CA LYS A 147 -7.81 7.90 -36.18
C LYS A 147 -8.88 8.85 -36.69
N TYR A 148 -10.03 8.84 -36.02
CA TYR A 148 -11.22 9.59 -36.43
C TYR A 148 -11.49 10.67 -35.40
N LEU A 149 -11.38 11.93 -35.79
CA LEU A 149 -11.42 13.08 -34.88
C LEU A 149 -12.59 13.04 -33.90
N LEU A 150 -13.82 12.87 -34.40
CA LEU A 150 -15.02 12.88 -33.55
C LEU A 150 -15.07 11.69 -32.59
N GLN A 151 -14.67 10.49 -33.04
CA GLN A 151 -14.65 9.30 -32.18
C GLN A 151 -13.59 9.43 -31.09
N SER A 152 -12.39 9.91 -31.45
CA SER A 152 -11.31 10.15 -30.49
C SER A 152 -11.65 11.24 -29.49
N GLN A 153 -12.34 12.31 -29.91
CA GLN A 153 -12.82 13.35 -29.00
C GLN A 153 -13.86 12.81 -28.01
N ASN A 154 -14.82 12.00 -28.47
CA ASN A 154 -15.83 11.41 -27.60
C ASN A 154 -15.20 10.45 -26.58
N LYS A 155 -14.31 9.57 -27.04
CA LYS A 155 -13.60 8.64 -26.16
C LYS A 155 -12.70 9.37 -25.15
N LEU A 156 -12.04 10.45 -25.56
CA LEU A 156 -11.26 11.29 -24.64
C LEU A 156 -12.17 11.90 -23.56
N LYS A 157 -13.34 12.42 -23.94
CA LYS A 157 -14.32 12.96 -22.98
C LYS A 157 -14.79 11.91 -21.98
N GLU A 158 -15.06 10.68 -22.44
CA GLU A 158 -15.43 9.56 -21.56
C GLU A 158 -14.33 9.26 -20.54
N ILE A 159 -13.07 9.13 -20.99
CA ILE A 159 -11.92 8.87 -20.10
C ILE A 159 -11.77 9.98 -19.06
N LEU A 160 -11.86 11.25 -19.48
CA LEU A 160 -11.73 12.38 -18.55
C LEU A 160 -12.90 12.45 -17.56
N ASN A 161 -14.11 12.10 -17.99
CA ASN A 161 -15.27 12.02 -17.10
C ASN A 161 -15.07 10.92 -16.06
N ASP A 162 -14.58 9.75 -16.47
CA ASP A 162 -14.23 8.65 -15.55
C ASP A 162 -13.16 9.08 -14.54
N GLU A 163 -12.12 9.83 -14.97
CA GLU A 163 -11.10 10.38 -14.07
C GLU A 163 -11.72 11.33 -13.02
N THR A 164 -12.60 12.23 -13.43
CA THR A 164 -13.26 13.18 -12.52
C THR A 164 -14.18 12.49 -11.51
N GLN A 165 -14.93 11.48 -11.96
CA GLN A 165 -15.79 10.68 -11.10
C GLN A 165 -14.96 9.93 -10.06
N LEU A 166 -13.88 9.28 -10.50
CA LEU A 166 -13.01 8.50 -9.64
C LEU A 166 -12.27 9.37 -8.61
N LEU A 167 -11.87 10.59 -8.98
CA LEU A 167 -11.33 11.59 -8.03
C LEU A 167 -12.36 12.03 -7.00
N THR A 168 -13.62 12.20 -7.42
CA THR A 168 -14.71 12.57 -6.51
C THR A 168 -14.94 11.46 -5.47
N ASP A 169 -14.97 10.21 -5.92
CA ASP A 169 -15.15 9.06 -5.03
C ASP A 169 -13.93 8.87 -4.10
N TYR A 170 -12.71 9.05 -4.61
CA TYR A 170 -11.51 9.02 -3.79
C TYR A 170 -11.46 10.16 -2.75
N THR A 171 -12.01 11.33 -3.07
CA THR A 171 -12.11 12.46 -2.12
C THR A 171 -13.01 12.11 -0.95
N LYS A 172 -14.16 11.47 -1.19
CA LYS A 172 -15.04 10.97 -0.13
C LYS A 172 -14.34 9.93 0.75
N LEU A 173 -13.59 9.02 0.14
CA LEU A 173 -12.81 8.03 0.88
C LEU A 173 -11.75 8.69 1.79
N ILE A 174 -11.13 9.78 1.35
CA ILE A 174 -10.22 10.58 2.20
C ILE A 174 -10.96 11.16 3.41
N GLU A 175 -12.17 11.68 3.22
CA GLU A 175 -12.99 12.21 4.32
C GLU A 175 -13.36 11.10 5.32
N TYR A 176 -13.76 9.91 4.85
CA TYR A 176 -14.04 8.75 5.71
C TYR A 176 -12.80 8.33 6.51
N LYS A 177 -11.64 8.27 5.85
CA LYS A 177 -10.34 8.00 6.49
C LYS A 177 -10.03 9.03 7.58
N TYR A 178 -10.18 10.31 7.26
CA TYR A 178 -9.93 11.41 8.19
C TYR A 178 -10.78 11.27 9.46
N HIS A 179 -12.09 11.12 9.33
CA HIS A 179 -12.98 11.02 10.50
C HIS A 179 -12.71 9.78 11.35
N THR A 180 -12.44 8.64 10.70
CA THR A 180 -12.06 7.39 11.40
C THR A 180 -10.78 7.57 12.20
N PHE A 181 -9.73 8.12 11.58
CA PHE A 181 -8.44 8.33 12.25
C PHE A 181 -8.50 9.40 13.34
N ASN A 182 -9.25 10.47 13.11
CA ASN A 182 -9.42 11.52 14.10
C ASN A 182 -10.08 10.96 15.39
N LEU A 183 -11.15 10.18 15.23
CA LEU A 183 -11.82 9.54 16.37
C LEU A 183 -10.88 8.54 17.08
N LEU A 184 -10.01 7.84 16.34
CA LEU A 184 -8.98 6.94 16.90
C LEU A 184 -7.92 7.68 17.71
N LEU A 185 -7.50 8.85 17.26
CA LEU A 185 -6.53 9.67 17.98
C LEU A 185 -7.14 10.24 19.26
N LEU A 186 -8.39 10.70 19.20
CA LEU A 186 -9.11 11.23 20.37
C LEU A 186 -9.34 10.15 21.43
N SER A 187 -9.70 8.93 21.04
CA SER A 187 -9.90 7.83 21.99
C SER A 187 -8.61 7.42 22.71
N LYS A 188 -7.46 7.51 22.02
CA LYS A 188 -6.14 7.20 22.60
C LYS A 188 -5.61 8.29 23.54
N ASN A 189 -5.91 9.56 23.25
CA ASN A 189 -5.26 10.69 23.93
C ASN A 189 -5.94 11.17 25.23
N LYS A 190 -7.00 10.49 25.70
CA LYS A 190 -7.69 10.73 27.01
C LYS A 190 -8.09 12.18 27.32
N VAL A 191 -8.11 13.10 26.35
CA VAL A 191 -8.60 14.47 26.56
C VAL A 191 -10.13 14.46 26.45
N VAL A 192 -10.78 14.07 27.55
CA VAL A 192 -12.23 13.84 27.62
C VAL A 192 -13.05 15.04 27.13
N ALA A 193 -12.63 16.28 27.44
CA ALA A 193 -13.35 17.48 27.02
C ALA A 193 -13.31 17.74 25.50
N GLN A 194 -12.23 17.35 24.82
CA GLN A 194 -12.13 17.46 23.35
C GLN A 194 -12.97 16.38 22.67
N LEU A 195 -12.99 15.17 23.24
CA LEU A 195 -13.82 14.07 22.76
C LEU A 195 -15.32 14.42 22.78
N HIS A 196 -15.83 15.03 23.86
CA HIS A 196 -17.25 15.40 23.94
C HIS A 196 -17.67 16.41 22.87
N LYS A 197 -16.88 17.48 22.67
CA LYS A 197 -17.15 18.48 21.63
C LYS A 197 -17.13 17.88 20.23
N GLU A 198 -16.20 16.96 19.99
CA GLU A 198 -16.10 16.29 18.70
C GLU A 198 -17.28 15.33 18.45
N ILE A 199 -17.76 14.63 19.49
CA ILE A 199 -18.96 13.78 19.38
C ILE A 199 -20.18 14.62 18.99
N GLU A 200 -20.39 15.79 19.59
CA GLU A 200 -21.49 16.70 19.20
C GLU A 200 -21.42 17.14 17.73
N PHE A 201 -20.22 17.31 17.19
CA PHE A 201 -20.02 17.57 15.77
C PHE A 201 -20.39 16.34 14.92
N TYR A 202 -19.96 15.15 15.33
CA TYR A 202 -20.30 13.91 14.63
C TYR A 202 -21.80 13.58 14.68
N ASP A 203 -22.51 13.96 15.74
CA ASP A 203 -23.96 13.79 15.83
C ASP A 203 -24.68 14.45 14.66
N LYS A 204 -24.26 15.65 14.28
CA LYS A 204 -24.82 16.37 13.13
C LYS A 204 -24.53 15.62 11.83
N LEU A 205 -23.27 15.26 11.60
CA LEU A 205 -22.87 14.55 10.38
C LEU A 205 -23.54 13.16 10.23
N VAL A 206 -23.73 12.44 11.33
CA VAL A 206 -24.45 11.16 11.35
C VAL A 206 -25.92 11.38 11.00
N ASN A 207 -26.56 12.41 11.56
CA ASN A 207 -27.95 12.74 11.27
C ASN A 207 -28.16 13.22 9.82
N ASP A 208 -27.17 13.90 9.24
CA ASP A 208 -27.17 14.34 7.84
C ASP A 208 -26.91 13.18 6.85
N GLY A 209 -26.71 11.96 7.34
CA GLY A 209 -26.51 10.76 6.52
C GLY A 209 -25.10 10.62 5.94
N PHE A 210 -24.12 11.41 6.40
CA PHE A 210 -22.75 11.40 5.87
C PHE A 210 -22.08 10.02 5.97
N PHE A 211 -22.35 9.31 7.07
CA PHE A 211 -21.77 8.00 7.35
C PHE A 211 -22.65 6.81 6.91
N GLU A 212 -23.68 7.04 6.08
CA GLU A 212 -24.50 5.96 5.55
C GLU A 212 -23.69 5.02 4.65
N ILE A 213 -23.90 3.71 4.81
CA ILE A 213 -23.21 2.70 4.02
C ILE A 213 -24.12 2.32 2.87
N LYS A 214 -23.69 2.60 1.64
CA LYS A 214 -24.45 2.32 0.42
C LYS A 214 -23.94 1.05 -0.26
N THR A 215 -24.77 0.45 -1.11
CA THR A 215 -24.42 -0.80 -1.82
C THR A 215 -23.31 -0.63 -2.85
N ASN A 216 -23.14 0.58 -3.39
CA ASN A 216 -22.10 0.93 -4.36
C ASN A 216 -20.76 1.32 -3.71
N HIS A 217 -20.66 1.34 -2.38
CA HIS A 217 -19.41 1.62 -1.67
C HIS A 217 -18.42 0.49 -1.88
N THR A 218 -17.16 0.87 -2.11
CA THR A 218 -16.05 -0.08 -2.24
C THR A 218 -15.73 -0.73 -0.90
N PHE A 219 -14.91 -1.78 -0.93
CA PHE A 219 -14.46 -2.42 0.31
C PHE A 219 -13.80 -1.43 1.29
N GLU A 220 -12.99 -0.50 0.79
CA GLU A 220 -12.33 0.50 1.65
C GLU A 220 -13.35 1.47 2.26
N ASP A 221 -14.30 1.96 1.49
CA ASP A 221 -15.36 2.84 2.01
C ASP A 221 -16.10 2.19 3.17
N LYS A 222 -16.52 0.93 2.97
CA LYS A 222 -17.23 0.15 4.00
C LYS A 222 -16.36 -0.06 5.24
N LEU A 223 -15.07 -0.38 5.06
CA LEU A 223 -14.11 -0.57 6.14
C LEU A 223 -14.04 0.68 7.04
N TYR A 224 -13.81 1.85 6.45
CA TYR A 224 -13.70 3.11 7.20
C TYR A 224 -15.02 3.53 7.83
N LEU A 225 -16.13 3.45 7.09
CA LEU A 225 -17.45 3.82 7.60
C LEU A 225 -17.92 2.93 8.76
N LEU A 226 -17.69 1.62 8.67
CA LEU A 226 -18.02 0.68 9.74
C LEU A 226 -17.11 0.88 10.96
N ASN A 227 -15.80 1.08 10.75
CA ASN A 227 -14.87 1.39 11.84
C ASN A 227 -15.27 2.66 12.57
N PHE A 228 -15.54 3.75 11.83
CA PHE A 228 -16.03 5.00 12.40
C PHE A 228 -17.31 4.78 13.21
N LYS A 229 -18.32 4.10 12.65
CA LYS A 229 -19.60 3.84 13.33
C LYS A 229 -19.43 3.05 14.62
N GLY A 230 -18.60 2.00 14.62
CA GLY A 230 -18.33 1.22 15.82
C GLY A 230 -17.72 2.08 16.92
N MET A 231 -16.72 2.89 16.58
CA MET A 231 -16.06 3.80 17.52
C MET A 231 -16.97 4.92 18.01
N TYR A 232 -17.84 5.43 17.15
CA TYR A 232 -18.83 6.45 17.50
C TYR A 232 -19.84 5.91 18.52
N PHE A 233 -20.41 4.73 18.30
CA PHE A 233 -21.31 4.09 19.27
C PHE A 233 -20.59 3.74 20.58
N MET A 234 -19.35 3.24 20.50
CA MET A 234 -18.52 3.00 21.67
C MET A 234 -18.31 4.28 22.49
N SER A 235 -18.07 5.42 21.81
CA SER A 235 -17.87 6.72 22.47
C SER A 235 -19.14 7.26 23.13
N LYS A 236 -20.33 6.83 22.66
CA LYS A 236 -21.63 7.13 23.28
C LYS A 236 -22.05 6.14 24.37
N GLY A 237 -21.30 5.05 24.57
CA GLY A 237 -21.64 3.99 25.50
C GLY A 237 -22.74 3.03 25.00
N ASP A 238 -23.14 3.10 23.72
CA ASP A 238 -24.06 2.14 23.12
C ASP A 238 -23.31 0.89 22.67
N LEU A 239 -23.07 -0.01 23.63
CA LEU A 239 -22.33 -1.26 23.40
C LEU A 239 -23.08 -2.21 22.45
N SER A 240 -24.41 -2.17 22.44
CA SER A 240 -25.24 -3.06 21.63
C SER A 240 -25.11 -2.75 20.14
N SER A 241 -25.25 -1.47 19.77
CA SER A 241 -25.04 -1.01 18.40
C SER A 241 -23.60 -1.19 17.98
N CYS A 242 -22.65 -0.89 18.87
CA CYS A 242 -21.22 -1.07 18.63
C CYS A 242 -20.87 -2.51 18.24
N LEU A 243 -21.31 -3.50 19.03
CA LEU A 243 -21.10 -4.93 18.77
C LEU A 243 -21.68 -5.34 17.42
N SER A 244 -22.90 -4.89 17.10
CA SER A 244 -23.55 -5.20 15.82
C SER A 244 -22.76 -4.66 14.62
N ILE A 245 -22.15 -3.48 14.73
CA ILE A 245 -21.34 -2.86 13.67
C ILE A 245 -20.02 -3.61 13.49
N TYR A 246 -19.35 -3.98 14.58
CA TYR A 246 -18.09 -4.73 14.48
C TYR A 246 -18.29 -6.14 13.93
N HIS A 247 -19.42 -6.82 14.22
CA HIS A 247 -19.77 -8.05 13.51
C HIS A 247 -19.95 -7.85 12.01
N LYS A 248 -20.66 -6.80 11.58
CA LYS A 248 -20.81 -6.48 10.16
C LYS A 248 -19.46 -6.20 9.50
N LEU A 249 -18.58 -5.50 10.20
CA LEU A 249 -17.23 -5.24 9.73
C LEU A 249 -16.42 -6.54 9.53
N MET A 250 -16.48 -7.45 10.50
CA MET A 250 -15.82 -8.75 10.37
C MET A 250 -16.35 -9.55 9.17
N LEU A 251 -17.67 -9.58 8.98
CA LEU A 251 -18.28 -10.26 7.83
C LEU A 251 -17.84 -9.65 6.48
N GLU A 252 -17.72 -8.32 6.38
CA GLU A 252 -17.20 -7.67 5.17
C GLU A 252 -15.72 -8.01 4.92
N ILE A 253 -14.89 -8.06 5.98
CA ILE A 253 -13.47 -8.45 5.85
C ILE A 253 -13.35 -9.93 5.45
N GLU A 254 -14.10 -10.82 6.11
CA GLU A 254 -14.10 -12.27 5.88
C GLU A 254 -14.79 -12.68 4.58
N SER A 255 -15.62 -11.85 3.97
CA SER A 255 -16.19 -12.14 2.64
C SER A 255 -15.30 -11.62 1.51
N SER A 256 -14.38 -10.70 1.80
CA SER A 256 -13.50 -10.11 0.78
C SER A 256 -12.40 -11.07 0.30
N ASN A 257 -12.02 -10.97 -0.99
CA ASN A 257 -10.79 -11.59 -1.50
C ASN A 257 -9.52 -10.92 -0.98
N LYS A 258 -9.69 -9.77 -0.29
CA LYS A 258 -8.67 -8.98 0.37
C LYS A 258 -8.34 -9.47 1.78
N LYS A 259 -8.75 -10.69 2.17
CA LYS A 259 -8.32 -11.32 3.43
C LYS A 259 -6.82 -11.19 3.68
N ASN A 260 -5.97 -11.34 2.66
CA ASN A 260 -4.52 -11.21 2.84
C ASN A 260 -4.01 -9.78 3.13
N ILE A 261 -4.90 -8.76 3.15
CA ILE A 261 -4.64 -7.44 3.78
C ILE A 261 -4.64 -7.56 5.33
N LEU A 262 -4.65 -8.77 5.87
CA LEU A 262 -4.32 -9.22 7.25
C LEU A 262 -3.02 -8.65 7.86
N GLN A 263 -2.35 -7.68 7.23
CA GLN A 263 -1.28 -6.86 7.81
C GLN A 263 -1.73 -5.42 8.17
N SER A 264 -2.97 -5.02 7.89
CA SER A 264 -3.45 -3.69 8.27
C SER A 264 -3.80 -3.63 9.76
N ASN A 265 -3.30 -2.60 10.44
CA ASN A 265 -3.60 -2.34 11.85
C ASN A 265 -5.12 -2.26 12.12
N GLU A 266 -5.94 -1.95 11.12
CA GLU A 266 -7.39 -1.79 11.25
C GLU A 266 -8.14 -3.10 11.51
N TYR A 267 -7.72 -4.22 10.92
CA TYR A 267 -8.30 -5.53 11.25
C TYR A 267 -7.99 -5.92 12.70
N PHE A 268 -6.74 -5.73 13.13
CA PHE A 268 -6.34 -5.97 14.52
C PHE A 268 -7.05 -5.04 15.49
N LEU A 269 -7.26 -3.77 15.13
CA LEU A 269 -8.05 -2.82 15.93
C LEU A 269 -9.52 -3.26 16.03
N ALA A 270 -10.14 -3.63 14.92
CA ALA A 270 -11.51 -4.12 14.89
C ALA A 270 -11.69 -5.40 15.72
N LEU A 271 -10.76 -6.36 15.58
CA LEU A 271 -10.76 -7.61 16.33
C LEU A 271 -10.54 -7.38 17.82
N ASN A 272 -9.58 -6.53 18.18
CA ASN A 272 -9.32 -6.18 19.56
C ASN A 272 -10.51 -5.47 20.21
N ASN A 273 -11.16 -4.56 19.48
CA ASN A 273 -12.36 -3.88 19.97
C ASN A 273 -13.54 -4.84 20.12
N LEU A 274 -13.73 -5.78 19.18
CA LEU A 274 -14.77 -6.80 19.28
C LEU A 274 -14.55 -7.72 20.49
N LEU A 275 -13.32 -8.21 20.67
CA LEU A 275 -12.95 -9.04 21.83
C LEU A 275 -13.11 -8.29 23.17
N LEU A 276 -12.76 -7.01 23.23
CA LEU A 276 -12.99 -6.18 24.41
C LEU A 276 -14.48 -6.06 24.75
N LEU A 277 -15.34 -5.94 23.75
CA LEU A 277 -16.79 -5.80 23.95
C LEU A 277 -17.44 -7.13 24.36
N GLU A 278 -16.98 -8.27 23.83
CA GLU A 278 -17.47 -9.60 24.23
C GLU A 278 -17.08 -9.96 25.67
N VAL A 279 -15.96 -9.44 26.19
CA VAL A 279 -15.52 -9.65 27.58
C VAL A 279 -16.20 -8.70 28.57
N LEU A 280 -16.72 -7.57 28.10
CA LEU A 280 -17.42 -6.56 28.93
C LEU A 280 -18.94 -6.80 29.05
N ASN A 281 -19.50 -7.68 28.21
CA ASN A 281 -20.87 -8.20 28.32
C ASN A 281 -20.93 -9.44 29.23
#